data_AF-A0AAD5J6L5-F1
#
_entry.id   AF-A0AAD5J6L5-F1
#
_cell.length_a   1.000
_cell.length_b   1.000
_cell.length_c   1.000
_cell.angle_alpha   90.00
_cell.angle_beta   90.00
_cell.angle_gamma   90.00
#
_symmetry.space_group_name_H-M   'P 1'
#
loop_
_entity.id
_entity.type
_entity.pdbx_description
1 polymer ?
#
loop_
_entity_poly.entity_id
_entity_poly.type
_entity_poly.pdbx_seq_one_letter_code
_entity_poly.pdbx_strand_id
1 'polypeptide(L)'
;MSTRAELALVVLYLNKAEAWDKICRAIQYGSLNLSNGQPGTAQNVDKSTNLARKVFHLFKFVNYLHGLISQVPQGTPLLVVLLGKSKNALLSTFLFLYQIVWLVRSSIYKVSGFRFKLIPRDSPESPLYPENSLKPKEFKGNASTILNFVEAVCTKGVASLESFVFKALNASDSVITNIIFGCSNNNDNFLFTESSLISSILGLSLTSDSLSSQLSGQINKRFSYCMAPLTEGQVRPLYLRFGQDIPRPHSRVIKSTPFAMGPDNKYYMLNLQDVSVNSERMNFPPNAFRQIRDGAIRGFMIDSGSPNIIIDQRTNGVNAYQVVMKAIQKHYDSFGLQQRALPATGPTYELCYNDKPGFNQHPTMAYNFQEADYVGDWRFMTIHFEEGGFSA
;
A
#
# COMPACT_ATOMS: atom_id res chain seq x y z
N MET A 1 -7.28 -40.14 -54.21
CA MET A 1 -8.63 -39.85 -53.66
C MET A 1 -8.67 -39.82 -52.13
N SER A 2 -7.87 -40.64 -51.41
CA SER A 2 -7.84 -40.69 -49.94
C SER A 2 -7.47 -39.38 -49.22
N THR A 3 -6.41 -38.69 -49.66
CA THR A 3 -5.88 -37.48 -49.00
C THR A 3 -6.82 -36.27 -49.01
N ARG A 4 -7.67 -36.11 -50.04
CA ARG A 4 -8.68 -35.03 -50.06
C ARG A 4 -9.85 -35.31 -49.12
N ALA A 5 -10.24 -36.58 -48.95
CA ALA A 5 -11.30 -36.98 -48.04
C ALA A 5 -10.85 -36.82 -46.57
N GLU A 6 -9.60 -37.16 -46.26
CA GLU A 6 -9.01 -36.93 -44.94
C GLU A 6 -8.87 -35.44 -44.63
N LEU A 7 -8.43 -34.63 -45.59
CA LEU A 7 -8.36 -33.16 -45.41
C LEU A 7 -9.75 -32.56 -45.16
N ALA A 8 -10.77 -33.02 -45.90
CA ALA A 8 -12.14 -32.59 -45.71
C ALA A 8 -12.67 -32.99 -44.32
N LEU A 9 -12.34 -34.20 -43.85
CA LEU A 9 -12.72 -34.68 -42.52
C LEU A 9 -12.05 -33.87 -41.42
N VAL A 10 -10.76 -33.51 -41.58
CA VAL A 10 -10.01 -32.67 -40.64
C VAL A 10 -10.56 -31.26 -40.61
N VAL A 11 -10.88 -30.66 -41.77
CA VAL A 11 -11.53 -29.34 -41.83
C VAL A 11 -12.91 -29.38 -41.18
N LEU A 12 -13.69 -30.45 -41.38
CA LEU A 12 -15.01 -30.62 -40.79
C LEU A 12 -14.93 -30.87 -39.27
N TYR A 13 -13.89 -31.56 -38.80
CA TYR A 13 -13.58 -31.73 -37.38
C TYR A 13 -13.14 -30.42 -36.73
N LEU A 14 -12.22 -29.67 -37.35
CA LEU A 14 -11.77 -28.37 -36.88
C LEU A 14 -12.90 -27.33 -36.89
N ASN A 15 -13.85 -27.41 -37.82
CA ASN A 15 -15.02 -26.54 -37.81
C ASN A 15 -16.02 -26.86 -36.68
N LYS A 16 -15.85 -27.96 -35.92
CA LYS A 16 -16.63 -28.16 -34.69
C LYS A 16 -16.08 -27.25 -33.60
N ALA A 17 -16.94 -26.42 -33.03
CA ALA A 17 -16.60 -25.43 -32.00
C ALA A 17 -15.93 -26.00 -30.73
N GLU A 18 -15.98 -27.31 -30.51
CA GLU A 18 -15.32 -28.00 -29.39
C GLU A 18 -13.90 -28.49 -29.72
N ALA A 19 -13.56 -28.62 -31.01
CA ALA A 19 -12.26 -29.11 -31.44
C ALA A 19 -11.15 -28.11 -31.10
N TRP A 20 -11.38 -26.82 -31.34
CA TRP A 20 -10.44 -25.76 -30.98
C TRP A 20 -10.17 -25.68 -29.47
N ASP A 21 -11.21 -25.86 -28.64
CA ASP A 21 -11.04 -25.86 -27.17
C ASP A 21 -10.16 -27.03 -26.70
N LYS A 22 -10.39 -28.21 -27.28
CA LYS A 22 -9.62 -29.43 -26.98
C LYS A 22 -8.17 -29.29 -27.45
N ILE A 23 -7.94 -28.67 -28.61
CA ILE A 23 -6.59 -28.38 -29.13
C ILE A 23 -5.86 -27.39 -28.22
N CYS A 24 -6.50 -26.28 -27.81
CA CYS A 24 -5.88 -25.34 -26.87
C CYS A 24 -5.55 -25.99 -25.52
N ARG A 25 -6.45 -26.83 -24.98
CA ARG A 25 -6.18 -27.63 -23.77
C ARG A 25 -4.97 -28.55 -23.95
N ALA A 26 -4.88 -29.26 -25.06
CA ALA A 26 -3.77 -30.16 -25.34
C ALA A 26 -2.42 -29.41 -25.43
N ILE A 27 -2.39 -28.25 -26.09
CA ILE A 27 -1.19 -27.40 -26.18
C ILE A 27 -0.78 -26.90 -24.79
N GLN A 28 -1.74 -26.51 -23.96
CA GLN A 28 -1.47 -26.09 -22.57
C GLN A 28 -0.89 -27.22 -21.75
N TYR A 29 -1.53 -28.40 -21.74
CA TYR A 29 -1.04 -29.56 -21.00
C TYR A 29 0.36 -30.00 -21.47
N GLY A 30 0.59 -30.02 -22.78
CA GLY A 30 1.91 -30.32 -23.35
C GLY A 30 2.98 -29.31 -22.94
N SER A 31 2.65 -28.01 -22.99
CA SER A 31 3.57 -26.93 -22.61
C SER A 31 3.90 -26.95 -21.11
N LEU A 32 2.90 -27.20 -20.25
CA LEU A 32 3.07 -27.33 -18.80
C LEU A 32 3.96 -28.53 -18.45
N ASN A 33 3.72 -29.68 -19.08
CA ASN A 33 4.49 -30.90 -18.84
C ASN A 33 5.95 -30.76 -19.31
N LEU A 34 6.19 -30.19 -20.49
CA LEU A 34 7.53 -29.92 -21.00
C LEU A 34 8.33 -28.92 -20.14
N SER A 35 7.65 -28.01 -19.46
CA SER A 35 8.30 -26.98 -18.64
C SER A 35 8.61 -27.41 -17.21
N ASN A 36 8.12 -28.55 -16.74
CA ASN A 36 8.15 -28.94 -15.32
C ASN A 36 7.72 -27.81 -14.36
N GLY A 37 6.83 -26.91 -14.81
CA GLY A 37 6.36 -25.76 -14.04
C GLY A 37 7.34 -24.59 -13.91
N GLN A 38 8.47 -24.59 -14.62
CA GLN A 38 9.45 -23.50 -14.60
C GLN A 38 8.99 -22.30 -15.46
N PRO A 39 9.23 -21.05 -15.02
CA PRO A 39 8.88 -19.86 -15.80
C PRO A 39 9.76 -19.72 -17.06
N GLY A 40 9.14 -19.47 -18.22
CA GLY A 40 9.84 -19.40 -19.51
C GLY A 40 8.91 -19.38 -20.72
N THR A 41 9.42 -19.75 -21.91
CA THR A 41 8.67 -19.74 -23.18
C THR A 41 7.35 -20.50 -23.12
N ALA A 42 7.29 -21.62 -22.39
CA ALA A 42 6.08 -22.40 -22.17
C ALA A 42 4.97 -21.62 -21.41
N GLN A 43 5.35 -20.76 -20.46
CA GLN A 43 4.40 -19.91 -19.74
C GLN A 43 3.82 -18.81 -20.66
N ASN A 44 4.62 -18.31 -21.61
CA ASN A 44 4.13 -17.37 -22.63
C ASN A 44 3.17 -18.06 -23.63
N VAL A 45 3.43 -19.32 -23.98
CA VAL A 45 2.52 -20.15 -24.79
C VAL A 45 1.21 -20.42 -24.04
N ASP A 46 1.26 -20.73 -22.74
CA ASP A 46 0.06 -20.89 -21.91
C ASP A 46 -0.77 -19.59 -21.80
N LYS A 47 -0.11 -18.44 -21.60
CA LYS A 47 -0.78 -17.12 -21.60
C LYS A 47 -1.46 -16.83 -22.94
N SER A 48 -0.77 -17.07 -24.06
CA SER A 48 -1.30 -16.85 -25.41
C SER A 48 -2.49 -17.77 -25.74
N THR A 49 -2.39 -19.05 -25.39
CA THR A 49 -3.48 -20.03 -25.59
C THR A 49 -4.70 -19.75 -24.71
N ASN A 50 -4.49 -19.30 -23.47
CA ASN A 50 -5.56 -18.80 -22.62
C ASN A 50 -6.25 -17.55 -23.20
N LEU A 51 -5.49 -16.67 -23.86
CA LEU A 51 -6.04 -15.49 -24.53
C LEU A 51 -6.84 -15.87 -25.78
N ALA A 52 -6.32 -16.78 -26.61
CA ALA A 52 -7.00 -17.29 -27.79
C ALA A 52 -8.34 -17.96 -27.45
N ARG A 53 -8.37 -18.81 -26.40
CA ARG A 53 -9.61 -19.42 -25.87
C ARG A 53 -10.66 -18.37 -25.54
N LYS A 54 -10.27 -17.23 -24.95
CA LYS A 54 -11.22 -16.14 -24.59
C LYS A 54 -11.85 -15.50 -25.82
N VAL A 55 -11.07 -15.26 -26.86
CA VAL A 55 -11.56 -14.73 -28.14
C VAL A 55 -12.56 -15.70 -28.77
N PHE A 56 -12.27 -17.00 -28.75
CA PHE A 56 -13.20 -18.01 -29.27
C PHE A 56 -14.53 -18.07 -28.50
N HIS A 57 -14.51 -17.97 -27.17
CA HIS A 57 -15.74 -17.94 -26.37
C HIS A 57 -16.59 -16.69 -26.65
N LEU A 58 -15.97 -15.54 -26.91
CA LEU A 58 -16.66 -14.31 -27.30
C LEU A 58 -17.34 -14.45 -28.67
N PHE A 59 -16.60 -14.95 -29.68
CA PHE A 59 -17.18 -15.22 -31.00
C PHE A 59 -18.30 -16.27 -30.95
N LYS A 60 -18.19 -17.27 -30.06
CA LYS A 60 -19.22 -18.30 -29.88
C LYS A 60 -20.53 -17.72 -29.33
N PHE A 61 -20.46 -16.77 -28.38
CA PHE A 61 -21.64 -16.03 -27.91
C PHE A 61 -22.30 -15.25 -29.06
N VAL A 62 -21.51 -14.52 -29.84
CA VAL A 62 -22.01 -13.74 -30.99
C VAL A 62 -22.67 -14.64 -32.03
N ASN A 63 -22.11 -15.83 -32.31
CA ASN A 63 -22.69 -16.78 -33.26
C ASN A 63 -24.04 -17.34 -32.80
N TYR A 64 -24.20 -17.70 -31.52
CA TYR A 64 -25.49 -18.18 -31.01
C TYR A 64 -26.53 -17.06 -30.90
N LEU A 65 -26.09 -15.84 -30.57
CA LEU A 65 -26.96 -14.68 -30.56
C LEU A 65 -27.45 -14.34 -31.98
N HIS A 66 -26.55 -14.40 -32.98
CA HIS A 66 -26.92 -14.24 -34.37
C HIS A 66 -27.95 -15.30 -34.79
N GLY A 67 -27.73 -16.57 -34.44
CA GLY A 67 -28.66 -17.67 -34.71
C GLY A 67 -30.04 -17.57 -34.01
N LEU A 68 -30.24 -16.66 -33.05
CA LEU A 68 -31.57 -16.35 -32.50
C LEU A 68 -32.34 -15.34 -33.36
N ILE A 69 -31.60 -14.43 -33.98
CA ILE A 69 -32.11 -13.26 -34.72
C ILE A 69 -32.23 -13.58 -36.22
N SER A 70 -31.47 -14.55 -36.74
CA SER A 70 -31.53 -14.99 -38.13
C SER A 70 -32.94 -15.46 -38.53
N GLN A 71 -33.35 -15.11 -39.75
CA GLN A 71 -34.63 -15.56 -40.31
C GLN A 71 -34.62 -17.07 -40.56
N VAL A 72 -35.77 -17.70 -40.32
CA VAL A 72 -35.94 -19.15 -40.46
C VAL A 72 -36.39 -19.47 -41.89
N PRO A 73 -35.82 -20.48 -42.56
CA PRO A 73 -36.25 -20.89 -43.90
C PRO A 73 -37.74 -21.28 -43.94
N GLN A 74 -38.44 -20.84 -44.99
CA GLN A 74 -39.85 -21.20 -45.23
C GLN A 74 -40.00 -22.72 -45.37
N GLY A 75 -40.98 -23.30 -44.67
CA GLY A 75 -41.25 -24.76 -44.67
C GLY A 75 -40.60 -25.55 -43.53
N THR A 76 -39.86 -24.91 -42.62
CA THR A 76 -39.28 -25.60 -41.45
C THR A 76 -40.38 -25.94 -40.42
N PRO A 77 -40.49 -27.21 -39.96
CA PRO A 77 -41.49 -27.59 -38.95
C PRO A 77 -41.33 -26.78 -37.66
N LEU A 78 -42.44 -26.28 -37.11
CA LEU A 78 -42.46 -25.41 -35.92
C LEU A 78 -41.67 -25.98 -34.75
N LEU A 79 -41.74 -27.30 -34.52
CA LEU A 79 -41.02 -27.98 -33.45
C LEU A 79 -39.50 -27.90 -33.63
N VAL A 80 -39.00 -28.02 -34.87
CA VAL A 80 -37.57 -27.92 -35.20
C VAL A 80 -37.08 -26.49 -34.98
N VAL A 81 -37.90 -25.50 -35.32
CA VAL A 81 -37.61 -24.08 -35.10
C VAL A 81 -37.53 -23.77 -33.60
N LEU A 82 -38.50 -24.24 -32.82
CA LEU A 82 -38.55 -24.04 -31.38
C LEU A 82 -37.34 -24.69 -30.68
N LEU A 83 -36.98 -25.92 -31.06
CA LEU A 83 -35.80 -26.62 -30.53
C LEU A 83 -34.49 -25.93 -30.90
N GLY A 84 -34.36 -25.44 -32.14
CA GLY A 84 -33.17 -24.71 -32.58
C GLY A 84 -32.99 -23.39 -31.85
N LYS A 85 -34.07 -22.61 -31.71
CA LYS A 85 -34.04 -21.32 -30.99
C LYS A 85 -33.86 -21.51 -29.49
N SER A 86 -34.49 -22.49 -28.87
CA SER A 86 -34.32 -22.76 -27.44
C SER A 86 -32.88 -23.18 -27.10
N LYS A 87 -32.26 -24.02 -27.93
CA LYS A 87 -30.84 -24.37 -27.83
C LYS A 87 -29.94 -23.15 -27.92
N ASN A 88 -30.17 -22.28 -28.91
CA ASN A 88 -29.36 -21.07 -29.08
C ASN A 88 -29.57 -20.08 -27.92
N ALA A 89 -30.77 -19.99 -27.35
CA ALA A 89 -31.07 -19.16 -26.19
C ALA A 89 -30.36 -19.67 -24.93
N LEU A 90 -30.43 -20.98 -24.66
CA LEU A 90 -29.74 -21.60 -23.52
C LEU A 90 -28.22 -21.41 -23.61
N LEU A 91 -27.64 -21.66 -24.79
CA LEU A 91 -26.19 -21.54 -24.99
C LEU A 91 -25.71 -20.08 -24.96
N SER A 92 -26.49 -19.15 -25.51
CA SER A 92 -26.19 -17.71 -25.45
C SER A 92 -26.22 -17.21 -23.99
N THR A 93 -27.26 -17.55 -23.23
CA THR A 93 -27.38 -17.19 -21.80
C THR A 93 -26.26 -17.81 -20.97
N PHE A 94 -25.94 -19.09 -21.18
CA PHE A 94 -24.84 -19.76 -20.50
C PHE A 94 -23.50 -19.06 -20.77
N LEU A 95 -23.19 -18.74 -22.03
CA LEU A 95 -21.95 -18.06 -22.38
C LEU A 95 -21.92 -16.62 -21.86
N PHE A 96 -23.04 -15.91 -21.83
CA PHE A 96 -23.14 -14.57 -21.25
C PHE A 96 -22.90 -14.57 -19.74
N LEU A 97 -23.56 -15.48 -19.00
CA LEU A 97 -23.32 -15.66 -17.56
C LEU A 97 -21.87 -16.09 -17.29
N TYR A 98 -21.29 -16.91 -18.17
CA TYR A 98 -19.88 -17.26 -18.08
C TYR A 98 -18.96 -16.04 -18.26
N GLN A 99 -19.31 -15.07 -19.10
CA GLN A 99 -18.58 -13.78 -19.18
C GLN A 99 -18.72 -12.96 -17.90
N ILE A 100 -19.86 -12.98 -17.21
CA ILE A 100 -20.04 -12.30 -15.91
C ILE A 100 -19.19 -12.97 -14.83
N VAL A 101 -19.25 -14.30 -14.71
CA VAL A 101 -18.39 -15.07 -13.79
C VAL A 101 -16.92 -14.81 -14.09
N TRP A 102 -16.57 -14.68 -15.38
CA TRP A 102 -15.24 -14.31 -15.81
C TRP A 102 -14.87 -12.88 -15.44
N LEU A 103 -15.75 -11.87 -15.62
CA LEU A 103 -15.51 -10.47 -15.21
C LEU A 103 -15.26 -10.34 -13.69
N VAL A 104 -15.96 -11.16 -12.90
CA VAL A 104 -15.75 -11.26 -11.45
C VAL A 104 -14.40 -11.93 -11.14
N ARG A 105 -14.02 -13.00 -11.86
CA ARG A 105 -12.72 -13.70 -11.68
C ARG A 105 -11.52 -12.96 -12.29
N SER A 106 -11.72 -12.14 -13.31
CA SER A 106 -10.67 -11.39 -14.01
C SER A 106 -10.28 -10.09 -13.31
N SER A 107 -10.81 -9.84 -12.10
CA SER A 107 -10.54 -8.64 -11.30
C SER A 107 -11.03 -7.32 -11.91
N ILE A 108 -12.00 -7.32 -12.86
CA ILE A 108 -12.53 -6.08 -13.44
C ILE A 108 -13.54 -5.40 -12.49
N TYR A 109 -14.24 -6.17 -11.66
CA TYR A 109 -14.94 -5.68 -10.46
C TYR A 109 -14.19 -6.10 -9.19
N LYS A 110 -13.03 -5.48 -8.94
CA LYS A 110 -12.39 -5.54 -7.62
C LYS A 110 -13.10 -4.55 -6.70
N VAL A 111 -13.68 -5.04 -5.60
CA VAL A 111 -13.71 -4.22 -4.38
C VAL A 111 -12.27 -4.22 -3.86
N SER A 112 -11.49 -3.25 -4.34
CA SER A 112 -10.05 -3.13 -4.19
C SER A 112 -9.67 -2.49 -2.85
N GLY A 113 -10.00 -3.14 -1.74
CA GLY A 113 -9.63 -2.64 -0.42
C GLY A 113 -9.52 -3.77 0.59
N PHE A 114 -8.51 -3.68 1.45
CA PHE A 114 -8.29 -4.60 2.57
C PHE A 114 -7.74 -3.83 3.76
N ARG A 115 -7.85 -4.44 4.94
CA ARG A 115 -7.47 -3.85 6.22
C ARG A 115 -6.50 -4.78 6.94
N PHE A 116 -5.51 -4.19 7.61
CA PHE A 116 -4.70 -4.94 8.55
C PHE A 116 -5.26 -4.82 9.95
N LYS A 117 -5.47 -5.97 10.61
CA LYS A 117 -5.51 -6.07 12.06
C LYS A 117 -4.14 -6.60 12.49
N LEU A 118 -3.40 -5.81 13.24
CA LEU A 118 -2.13 -6.25 13.82
C LEU A 118 -2.45 -7.26 14.95
N ILE A 119 -2.01 -8.51 14.80
CA ILE A 119 -2.19 -9.59 15.78
C ILE A 119 -0.80 -9.89 16.38
N PRO A 120 -0.62 -9.73 17.71
CA PRO A 120 0.65 -10.08 18.37
C PRO A 120 1.00 -11.56 18.19
N ARG A 121 2.30 -11.89 18.07
CA ARG A 121 2.79 -13.26 17.87
C ARG A 121 2.32 -14.24 18.95
N ASP A 122 2.15 -13.75 20.18
CA ASP A 122 1.76 -14.55 21.36
C ASP A 122 0.24 -14.72 21.46
N SER A 123 -0.51 -14.18 20.50
CA SER A 123 -1.94 -14.45 20.37
C SER A 123 -2.15 -15.92 19.97
N PRO A 124 -3.11 -16.64 20.59
CA PRO A 124 -3.54 -17.97 20.13
C PRO A 124 -4.05 -17.99 18.68
N GLU A 125 -4.34 -16.82 18.11
CA GLU A 125 -4.77 -16.62 16.73
C GLU A 125 -3.58 -16.51 15.74
N SER A 126 -2.34 -16.56 16.24
CA SER A 126 -1.11 -16.38 15.46
C SER A 126 -0.70 -17.68 14.75
N PRO A 127 -0.62 -17.70 13.40
CA PRO A 127 -0.11 -18.83 12.64
C PRO A 127 1.40 -19.04 12.80
N LEU A 128 2.11 -18.15 13.51
CA LEU A 128 3.55 -18.21 13.80
C LEU A 128 3.86 -18.85 15.17
N TYR A 129 2.92 -19.62 15.70
CA TYR A 129 3.19 -20.64 16.70
C TYR A 129 4.07 -21.74 16.02
N PRO A 130 5.18 -22.19 16.64
CA PRO A 130 6.41 -22.49 15.91
C PRO A 130 6.44 -23.82 15.13
N GLU A 131 6.90 -23.81 13.87
CA GLU A 131 7.97 -24.71 13.35
C GLU A 131 8.57 -24.27 11.99
N ASN A 132 9.78 -24.76 11.71
CA ASN A 132 10.87 -24.18 10.89
C ASN A 132 10.79 -24.32 9.35
N SER A 133 11.50 -23.45 8.61
CA SER A 133 12.00 -23.75 7.26
C SER A 133 13.25 -22.94 6.83
N LEU A 134 13.93 -23.47 5.78
CA LEU A 134 15.31 -23.27 5.33
C LEU A 134 15.64 -21.97 4.55
N LYS A 135 16.96 -21.74 4.37
CA LYS A 135 17.71 -20.55 3.90
C LYS A 135 17.48 -20.06 2.44
N PRO A 136 17.49 -18.73 2.19
CA PRO A 136 17.72 -18.14 0.86
C PRO A 136 18.80 -16.99 0.79
N LYS A 137 18.83 -16.23 -0.32
CA LYS A 137 19.90 -15.36 -0.92
C LYS A 137 19.92 -13.85 -0.54
N GLU A 138 21.09 -13.24 -0.35
CA GLU A 138 21.25 -11.92 0.29
C GLU A 138 20.61 -10.67 -0.39
N PHE A 139 20.11 -9.73 0.42
CA PHE A 139 19.48 -8.42 0.16
C PHE A 139 20.01 -7.40 1.18
N LYS A 140 20.15 -6.12 0.81
CA LYS A 140 20.52 -5.04 1.75
C LYS A 140 19.38 -4.03 1.81
N GLY A 141 18.82 -3.80 3.00
CA GLY A 141 17.81 -2.78 3.26
C GLY A 141 18.37 -1.70 4.17
N ASN A 142 18.20 -0.44 3.78
CA ASN A 142 18.50 0.70 4.64
C ASN A 142 17.18 1.24 5.18
N ALA A 143 16.94 1.11 6.48
CA ALA A 143 15.88 1.85 7.16
C ALA A 143 16.47 3.21 7.55
N SER A 144 16.27 4.21 6.69
CA SER A 144 16.64 5.59 7.03
C SER A 144 15.60 6.16 7.99
N THR A 145 15.62 5.74 9.25
CA THR A 145 15.07 6.57 10.32
C THR A 145 16.03 7.74 10.44
N ILE A 146 15.62 8.95 10.06
CA ILE A 146 16.40 10.15 10.32
C ILE A 146 16.20 10.47 11.81
N LEU A 147 16.65 9.59 12.70
CA LEU A 147 16.86 9.97 14.09
C LEU A 147 18.29 10.45 14.17
N ASN A 148 18.51 11.73 14.47
CA ASN A 148 19.83 12.24 14.85
C ASN A 148 20.36 11.64 16.17
N PHE A 149 19.70 10.58 16.68
CA PHE A 149 20.04 9.81 17.88
C PHE A 149 20.24 8.31 17.61
N VAL A 150 20.05 7.83 16.38
CA VAL A 150 20.27 6.42 16.02
C VAL A 150 21.11 6.38 14.76
N GLU A 151 22.28 5.77 14.84
CA GLU A 151 23.09 5.42 13.68
C GLU A 151 22.20 4.78 12.61
N ALA A 152 22.45 5.07 11.33
CA ALA A 152 21.63 4.54 10.24
C ALA A 152 21.35 3.03 10.43
N VAL A 153 20.09 2.69 10.64
CA VAL A 153 19.68 1.32 10.92
C VAL A 153 19.80 0.52 9.63
N CYS A 154 20.66 -0.48 9.64
CA CYS A 154 21.01 -1.26 8.47
C CYS A 154 20.61 -2.70 8.69
N THR A 155 19.89 -3.26 7.72
CA THR A 155 19.63 -4.69 7.67
C THR A 155 20.28 -5.29 6.43
N LYS A 156 20.90 -6.44 6.61
CA LYS A 156 21.15 -7.38 5.53
C LYS A 156 20.23 -8.56 5.76
N GLY A 157 19.71 -9.07 4.69
CA GLY A 157 18.69 -10.09 4.71
C GLY A 157 18.69 -10.81 3.40
N VAL A 158 17.54 -11.33 3.01
CA VAL A 158 17.35 -12.10 1.80
C VAL A 158 16.03 -11.69 1.18
N ALA A 159 15.99 -11.50 -0.13
CA ALA A 159 14.72 -11.29 -0.81
C ALA A 159 13.98 -12.62 -0.97
N SER A 160 12.74 -12.65 -0.51
CA SER A 160 11.87 -13.81 -0.54
C SER A 160 10.50 -13.44 -1.11
N LEU A 161 9.77 -14.45 -1.58
CA LEU A 161 8.38 -14.33 -2.02
C LEU A 161 7.49 -15.05 -1.02
N GLU A 162 6.39 -14.42 -0.61
CA GLU A 162 5.42 -15.04 0.28
C GLU A 162 3.99 -14.60 -0.04
N SER A 163 3.03 -15.31 0.54
CA SER A 163 1.61 -15.00 0.51
C SER A 163 1.19 -14.29 1.79
N PHE A 164 0.65 -13.08 1.65
CA PHE A 164 0.13 -12.34 2.80
C PHE A 164 -1.39 -12.48 2.83
N VAL A 165 -1.94 -12.71 4.02
CA VAL A 165 -3.37 -12.83 4.25
C VAL A 165 -3.88 -11.55 4.91
N PHE A 166 -4.84 -10.88 4.28
CA PHE A 166 -5.46 -9.67 4.79
C PHE A 166 -6.91 -9.90 5.17
N LYS A 167 -7.26 -9.58 6.40
CA LYS A 167 -8.62 -9.73 6.91
C LYS A 167 -9.51 -8.57 6.43
N ALA A 168 -10.63 -8.88 5.79
CA ALA A 168 -11.66 -7.90 5.46
C ALA A 168 -12.83 -8.02 6.44
N LEU A 169 -13.41 -6.89 6.88
CA LEU A 169 -14.50 -6.92 7.88
C LEU A 169 -15.77 -7.61 7.38
N ASN A 170 -16.07 -7.47 6.09
CA ASN A 170 -17.34 -7.90 5.47
C ASN A 170 -17.11 -8.70 4.18
N ALA A 171 -15.91 -9.26 4.00
CA ALA A 171 -15.55 -10.05 2.84
C ALA A 171 -14.62 -11.19 3.24
N SER A 172 -14.46 -12.17 2.36
CA SER A 172 -13.46 -13.22 2.54
C SER A 172 -12.07 -12.63 2.67
N ASP A 173 -11.23 -13.28 3.48
CA ASP A 173 -9.81 -12.94 3.60
C ASP A 173 -9.17 -12.83 2.21
N SER A 174 -8.44 -11.75 2.02
CA SER A 174 -7.73 -11.47 0.79
C SER A 174 -6.33 -12.03 0.90
N VAL A 175 -6.08 -13.16 0.23
CA VAL A 175 -4.75 -13.74 0.10
C VAL A 175 -4.07 -13.11 -1.12
N ILE A 176 -2.95 -12.44 -0.92
CA ILE A 176 -2.13 -11.92 -1.99
C ILE A 176 -0.83 -12.70 -2.02
N THR A 177 -0.60 -13.42 -3.12
CA THR A 177 0.58 -14.25 -3.33
C THR A 177 1.69 -13.45 -4.05
N ASN A 178 2.92 -13.97 -3.97
CA ASN A 178 4.09 -13.40 -4.64
C ASN A 178 4.45 -11.97 -4.19
N ILE A 179 4.23 -11.65 -2.91
CA ILE A 179 4.73 -10.41 -2.32
C ILE A 179 6.21 -10.60 -2.04
N ILE A 180 7.02 -9.69 -2.59
CA ILE A 180 8.44 -9.61 -2.31
C ILE A 180 8.60 -9.00 -0.92
N PHE A 181 9.37 -9.65 -0.05
CA PHE A 181 9.73 -9.12 1.26
C PHE A 181 11.16 -9.52 1.62
N GLY A 182 11.74 -8.84 2.62
CA GLY A 182 13.09 -9.11 3.11
C GLY A 182 13.07 -9.98 4.36
N CYS A 183 13.73 -11.15 4.32
CA CYS A 183 14.08 -11.93 5.51
C CYS A 183 15.41 -11.42 6.06
N SER A 184 15.39 -10.57 7.09
CA SER A 184 16.63 -10.08 7.70
C SER A 184 17.38 -11.18 8.45
N ASN A 185 18.69 -11.26 8.24
CA ASN A 185 19.61 -12.17 8.95
C ASN A 185 20.72 -11.44 9.70
N ASN A 186 20.95 -10.16 9.39
CA ASN A 186 21.89 -9.31 10.07
C ASN A 186 21.26 -7.93 10.26
N ASN A 187 21.11 -7.54 11.51
CA ASN A 187 20.45 -6.33 11.94
C ASN A 187 21.41 -5.53 12.80
N ASP A 188 21.85 -4.38 12.28
CA ASP A 188 22.71 -3.45 13.01
C ASP A 188 21.87 -2.26 13.48
N ASN A 189 22.06 -1.85 14.74
CA ASN A 189 21.48 -0.63 15.33
C ASN A 189 19.95 -0.56 15.38
N PHE A 190 19.26 -1.69 15.31
CA PHE A 190 17.82 -1.72 15.60
C PHE A 190 17.59 -1.58 17.11
N LEU A 191 16.88 -0.52 17.51
CA LEU A 191 16.45 -0.29 18.89
C LEU A 191 15.23 -1.14 19.28
N PHE A 192 15.12 -2.35 18.74
CA PHE A 192 14.14 -3.33 19.20
C PHE A 192 14.71 -3.93 20.49
N THR A 193 14.17 -3.51 21.64
CA THR A 193 14.55 -4.10 22.93
C THR A 193 14.21 -5.59 22.92
N GLU A 194 14.87 -6.41 23.74
CA GLU A 194 14.52 -7.83 23.87
C GLU A 194 13.08 -8.05 24.38
N SER A 195 12.48 -7.02 24.99
CA SER A 195 11.07 -6.97 25.38
C SER A 195 10.11 -6.51 24.27
N SER A 196 10.63 -6.06 23.12
CA SER A 196 9.81 -5.56 22.01
C SER A 196 9.30 -6.73 21.15
N LEU A 197 7.97 -6.82 20.99
CA LEU A 197 7.30 -7.84 20.19
C LEU A 197 7.40 -7.61 18.66
N ILE A 198 8.32 -6.75 18.22
CA ILE A 198 8.44 -6.30 16.83
C ILE A 198 9.40 -7.24 16.10
N SER A 199 8.86 -8.08 15.22
CA SER A 199 9.66 -9.02 14.42
C SER A 199 9.95 -8.53 12.99
N SER A 200 9.33 -7.44 12.55
CA SER A 200 9.43 -6.97 11.16
C SER A 200 9.08 -5.49 10.98
N ILE A 201 9.51 -4.92 9.85
CA ILE A 201 9.15 -3.57 9.40
C ILE A 201 8.30 -3.68 8.14
N LEU A 202 7.16 -2.99 8.13
CA LEU A 202 6.32 -2.86 6.95
C LEU A 202 6.67 -1.58 6.17
N GLY A 203 7.37 -1.73 5.06
CA GLY A 203 7.73 -0.61 4.18
C GLY A 203 6.54 -0.10 3.36
N LEU A 204 6.23 1.19 3.48
CA LEU A 204 5.16 1.87 2.73
C LEU A 204 5.67 3.00 1.83
N SER A 205 6.98 3.12 1.61
CA SER A 205 7.64 4.12 0.76
C SER A 205 7.15 4.11 -0.70
N LEU A 206 7.64 5.06 -1.52
CA LEU A 206 7.38 5.12 -2.96
C LEU A 206 8.30 4.19 -3.78
N THR A 207 9.17 3.42 -3.13
CA THR A 207 10.08 2.48 -3.80
C THR A 207 9.33 1.26 -4.33
N SER A 208 9.81 0.63 -5.39
CA SER A 208 9.11 -0.48 -6.07
C SER A 208 8.93 -1.74 -5.22
N ASP A 209 9.79 -1.92 -4.23
CA ASP A 209 9.81 -3.03 -3.28
C ASP A 209 8.93 -2.78 -2.03
N SER A 210 8.36 -1.59 -1.86
CA SER A 210 7.43 -1.33 -0.76
C SER A 210 6.10 -2.05 -0.97
N LEU A 211 5.39 -2.37 0.12
CA LEU A 211 4.08 -3.02 0.02
C LEU A 211 3.08 -2.15 -0.76
N SER A 212 3.09 -0.83 -0.54
CA SER A 212 2.20 0.10 -1.22
C SER A 212 2.43 0.12 -2.74
N SER A 213 3.68 0.03 -3.19
CA SER A 213 4.03 -0.02 -4.61
C SER A 213 3.73 -1.38 -5.24
N GLN A 214 4.10 -2.48 -4.56
CA GLN A 214 3.82 -3.84 -5.04
C GLN A 214 2.32 -4.09 -5.21
N LEU A 215 1.50 -3.51 -4.34
CA LEU A 215 0.04 -3.63 -4.38
C LEU A 215 -0.64 -2.47 -5.13
N SER A 216 0.12 -1.60 -5.81
CA SER A 216 -0.39 -0.36 -6.42
C SER A 216 -1.62 -0.55 -7.31
N GLY A 217 -1.66 -1.63 -8.12
CA GLY A 217 -2.81 -1.96 -8.97
C GLY A 217 -4.04 -2.44 -8.20
N GLN A 218 -3.87 -3.00 -6.99
CA GLN A 218 -4.96 -3.41 -6.12
C GLN A 218 -5.43 -2.30 -5.20
N ILE A 219 -4.56 -1.40 -4.74
CA ILE A 219 -4.91 -0.38 -3.75
C ILE A 219 -5.12 0.99 -4.37
N ASN A 220 -5.00 1.09 -5.70
CA ASN A 220 -4.99 2.34 -6.45
C ASN A 220 -3.99 3.36 -5.88
N LYS A 221 -2.81 2.89 -5.46
CA LYS A 221 -1.75 3.67 -4.80
C LYS A 221 -2.21 4.47 -3.56
N ARG A 222 -3.21 3.99 -2.83
CA ARG A 222 -3.78 4.69 -1.67
C ARG A 222 -3.77 3.81 -0.42
N PHE A 223 -3.35 4.42 0.69
CA PHE A 223 -3.49 3.88 2.03
C PHE A 223 -3.80 5.02 3.02
N SER A 224 -4.30 4.67 4.21
CA SER A 224 -4.52 5.60 5.31
C SER A 224 -4.23 4.92 6.63
N TYR A 225 -3.63 5.64 7.58
CA TYR A 225 -3.47 5.21 8.96
C TYR A 225 -4.02 6.27 9.91
N CYS A 226 -4.51 5.83 11.06
CA CYS A 226 -4.87 6.68 12.18
C CYS A 226 -4.12 6.15 13.40
N MET A 227 -3.01 6.80 13.73
CA MET A 227 -2.19 6.46 14.89
C MET A 227 -2.88 6.97 16.15
N ALA A 228 -2.96 6.12 17.17
CA ALA A 228 -3.44 6.49 18.49
C ALA A 228 -2.24 6.88 19.37
N PRO A 229 -2.43 7.82 20.32
CA PRO A 229 -1.41 8.11 21.32
C PRO A 229 -1.03 6.83 22.08
N LEU A 230 0.26 6.68 22.40
CA LEU A 230 0.78 5.63 23.28
C LEU A 230 0.48 5.98 24.75
N THR A 231 -0.80 6.15 25.12
CA THR A 231 -1.17 6.33 26.52
C THR A 231 -1.40 4.96 27.16
N GLU A 232 -0.76 4.71 28.31
CA GLU A 232 -0.92 3.48 29.08
C GLU A 232 -2.41 3.16 29.30
N GLY A 233 -2.82 1.94 28.94
CA GLY A 233 -4.12 1.39 29.33
C GLY A 233 -5.25 1.38 28.28
N GLN A 234 -5.11 1.99 27.09
CA GLN A 234 -6.07 1.79 26.00
C GLN A 234 -5.42 1.28 24.71
N VAL A 235 -5.37 -0.04 24.55
CA VAL A 235 -5.02 -0.69 23.28
C VAL A 235 -6.22 -0.56 22.32
N ARG A 236 -6.38 0.62 21.71
CA ARG A 236 -7.32 0.78 20.59
C ARG A 236 -6.72 0.12 19.35
N PRO A 237 -7.50 -0.65 18.56
CA PRO A 237 -6.99 -1.21 17.32
C PRO A 237 -6.57 -0.08 16.37
N LEU A 238 -5.29 -0.07 16.01
CA LEU A 238 -4.73 0.78 14.97
C LEU A 238 -5.10 0.18 13.61
N TYR A 239 -5.71 0.98 12.75
CA TYR A 239 -6.11 0.53 11.42
C TYR A 239 -5.24 1.16 10.34
N LEU A 240 -4.49 0.31 9.66
CA LEU A 240 -3.89 0.61 8.36
C LEU A 240 -4.83 0.06 7.28
N ARG A 241 -5.33 0.98 6.44
CA ARG A 241 -6.37 0.69 5.44
C ARG A 241 -5.86 0.98 4.05
N PHE A 242 -6.29 0.19 3.08
CA PHE A 242 -5.82 0.27 1.70
C PHE A 242 -6.97 0.43 0.71
N GLY A 243 -6.73 1.20 -0.35
CA GLY A 243 -7.65 1.36 -1.47
C GLY A 243 -9.07 1.72 -1.04
N GLN A 244 -10.03 0.85 -1.36
CA GLN A 244 -11.45 1.07 -1.13
C GLN A 244 -11.91 0.85 0.33
N ASP A 245 -11.08 0.28 1.22
CA ASP A 245 -11.41 0.22 2.67
C ASP A 245 -11.17 1.56 3.37
N ILE A 246 -10.45 2.48 2.72
CA ILE A 246 -10.27 3.85 3.21
C ILE A 246 -11.66 4.49 3.26
N PRO A 247 -12.17 4.81 4.47
CA PRO A 247 -13.52 5.32 4.61
C PRO A 247 -13.61 6.64 3.86
N ARG A 248 -14.73 6.86 3.17
CA ARG A 248 -15.01 8.20 2.66
C ARG A 248 -15.10 9.12 3.87
N PRO A 249 -14.33 10.22 3.90
CA PRO A 249 -14.42 11.14 5.00
C PRO A 249 -15.83 11.71 5.04
N HIS A 250 -16.47 11.60 6.21
CA HIS A 250 -17.84 12.05 6.40
C HIS A 250 -17.92 13.58 6.55
N SER A 251 -16.78 14.27 6.70
CA SER A 251 -16.72 15.73 6.83
C SER A 251 -16.28 16.41 5.53
N ARG A 252 -16.73 17.66 5.35
CA ARG A 252 -16.24 18.58 4.30
C ARG A 252 -14.86 19.17 4.63
N VAL A 253 -14.15 18.66 5.63
CA VAL A 253 -12.99 19.29 6.27
C VAL A 253 -11.73 18.41 6.13
N ILE A 254 -11.58 17.69 5.02
CA ILE A 254 -10.27 17.11 4.67
C ILE A 254 -9.56 18.07 3.75
N LYS A 255 -8.46 18.65 4.26
CA LYS A 255 -7.52 19.38 3.43
C LYS A 255 -6.59 18.40 2.74
N SER A 256 -6.20 18.73 1.52
CA SER A 256 -5.24 17.95 0.74
C SER A 256 -4.11 18.87 0.30
N THR A 257 -2.90 18.32 0.22
CA THR A 257 -1.73 19.01 -0.30
C THR A 257 -1.00 18.05 -1.24
N PRO A 258 -0.45 18.52 -2.37
CA PRO A 258 0.27 17.66 -3.29
C PRO A 258 1.59 17.16 -2.68
N PHE A 259 1.97 15.93 -3.01
CA PHE A 259 3.32 15.46 -2.75
C PHE A 259 4.33 16.26 -3.57
N ALA A 260 5.45 16.64 -2.95
CA ALA A 260 6.61 17.16 -3.66
C ALA A 260 7.29 16.00 -4.40
N MET A 261 7.25 16.03 -5.72
CA MET A 261 7.75 14.95 -6.59
C MET A 261 9.08 15.36 -7.24
N GLY A 262 10.12 14.56 -7.00
CA GLY A 262 11.38 14.55 -7.76
C GLY A 262 11.61 13.18 -8.39
N PRO A 263 12.42 13.07 -9.46
CA PRO A 263 12.68 11.80 -10.16
C PRO A 263 13.16 10.68 -9.23
N ASP A 264 13.89 11.02 -8.16
CA ASP A 264 14.46 10.06 -7.21
C ASP A 264 13.78 10.08 -5.83
N ASN A 265 12.59 10.67 -5.71
CA ASN A 265 11.89 10.74 -4.42
C ASN A 265 11.35 9.36 -4.01
N LYS A 266 11.98 8.78 -2.98
CA LYS A 266 11.59 7.49 -2.40
C LYS A 266 10.57 7.60 -1.26
N TYR A 267 10.41 8.80 -0.70
CA TYR A 267 9.60 9.05 0.50
C TYR A 267 8.48 10.06 0.22
N TYR A 268 7.50 10.11 1.10
CA TYR A 268 6.40 11.07 1.04
C TYR A 268 6.88 12.45 1.47
N MET A 269 7.27 13.27 0.49
CA MET A 269 7.66 14.66 0.67
C MET A 269 6.47 15.59 0.47
N LEU A 270 6.35 16.63 1.28
CA LEU A 270 5.38 17.72 1.14
C LEU A 270 6.08 19.06 0.95
N ASN A 271 5.39 20.00 0.30
CA ASN A 271 5.87 21.36 0.08
C ASN A 271 5.46 22.27 1.27
N LEU A 272 6.35 22.42 2.25
CA LEU A 272 6.18 23.33 3.38
C LEU A 272 6.58 24.76 2.96
N GLN A 273 5.65 25.71 3.12
CA GLN A 273 5.88 27.11 2.78
C GLN A 273 6.34 27.92 3.99
N ASP A 274 5.71 27.67 5.14
CA ASP A 274 6.00 28.38 6.39
C ASP A 274 5.59 27.53 7.60
N VAL A 275 5.93 28.00 8.79
CA VAL A 275 5.40 27.50 10.07
C VAL A 275 4.73 28.67 10.78
N SER A 276 3.64 28.39 11.49
CA SER A 276 3.02 29.37 12.38
C SER A 276 3.05 28.88 13.82
N VAL A 277 3.34 29.77 14.77
CA VAL A 277 3.21 29.51 16.22
C VAL A 277 2.13 30.44 16.75
N ASN A 278 1.09 29.90 17.38
CA ASN A 278 -0.09 30.66 17.84
C ASN A 278 -0.75 31.51 16.76
N SER A 279 -0.88 30.95 15.55
CA SER A 279 -1.39 31.64 14.35
C SER A 279 -0.52 32.79 13.82
N GLU A 280 0.64 33.06 14.42
CA GLU A 280 1.63 34.01 13.90
C GLU A 280 2.60 33.28 12.97
N ARG A 281 2.71 33.74 11.71
CA ARG A 281 3.66 33.18 10.75
C ARG A 281 5.10 33.50 11.12
N MET A 282 5.99 32.54 10.98
CA MET A 282 7.43 32.72 11.22
C MET A 282 8.13 33.47 10.07
N ASN A 283 7.46 33.64 8.93
CA ASN A 283 7.93 34.43 7.77
C ASN A 283 9.30 33.98 7.27
N PHE A 284 9.48 32.67 7.11
CA PHE A 284 10.72 32.14 6.55
C PHE A 284 11.00 32.69 5.14
N PRO A 285 12.28 32.83 4.75
CA PRO A 285 12.64 33.23 3.39
C PRO A 285 11.96 32.32 2.34
N PRO A 286 11.60 32.85 1.16
CA PRO A 286 11.05 32.04 0.09
C PRO A 286 11.98 30.85 -0.22
N ASN A 287 11.40 29.64 -0.32
CA ASN A 287 12.13 28.39 -0.55
C ASN A 287 13.10 27.97 0.59
N ALA A 288 12.93 28.48 1.82
CA ALA A 288 13.71 28.04 2.99
C ALA A 288 13.74 26.50 3.15
N PHE A 289 12.59 25.86 2.92
CA PHE A 289 12.41 24.41 3.09
C PHE A 289 12.60 23.60 1.80
N ARG A 290 12.72 24.26 0.64
CA ARG A 290 12.85 23.57 -0.64
C ARG A 290 14.31 23.46 -1.05
N GLN A 291 14.87 22.27 -0.95
CA GLN A 291 16.22 21.97 -1.45
C GLN A 291 16.16 20.90 -2.54
N ILE A 292 17.04 20.99 -3.53
CA ILE A 292 17.26 19.92 -4.50
C ILE A 292 18.66 19.39 -4.27
N ARG A 293 18.79 18.10 -3.96
CA ARG A 293 20.08 17.41 -3.83
C ARG A 293 19.98 16.07 -4.54
N ASP A 294 20.93 15.78 -5.41
CA ASP A 294 21.03 14.49 -6.13
C ASP A 294 19.72 14.07 -6.81
N GLY A 295 19.02 15.01 -7.47
CA GLY A 295 17.75 14.77 -8.17
C GLY A 295 16.52 14.65 -7.26
N ALA A 296 16.69 14.54 -5.94
CA ALA A 296 15.60 14.49 -4.98
C ALA A 296 15.18 15.90 -4.50
N ILE A 297 13.88 16.15 -4.46
CA ILE A 297 13.32 17.34 -3.82
C ILE A 297 13.20 17.05 -2.33
N ARG A 298 13.91 17.83 -1.52
CA ARG A 298 13.77 17.88 -0.07
C ARG A 298 12.75 18.94 0.33
N GLY A 299 11.96 18.60 1.33
CA GLY A 299 10.88 19.40 1.90
C GLY A 299 10.51 18.82 3.25
N PHE A 300 9.22 18.75 3.55
CA PHE A 300 8.72 18.10 4.76
C PHE A 300 8.52 16.60 4.52
N MET A 301 9.23 15.75 5.27
CA MET A 301 9.07 14.29 5.19
C MET A 301 7.97 13.82 6.14
N ILE A 302 7.06 12.97 5.66
CA ILE A 302 6.22 12.16 6.55
C ILE A 302 6.98 10.89 6.90
N ASP A 303 7.38 10.75 8.17
CA ASP A 303 8.11 9.58 8.67
C ASP A 303 7.40 9.00 9.91
N SER A 304 6.96 7.75 9.81
CA SER A 304 6.37 7.00 10.92
C SER A 304 7.41 6.30 11.80
N GLY A 305 8.67 6.28 11.38
CA GLY A 305 9.79 5.69 12.15
C GLY A 305 10.36 6.64 13.19
N SER A 306 10.00 7.92 13.14
CA SER A 306 10.46 8.95 14.08
C SER A 306 9.32 9.32 15.05
N PRO A 307 9.49 9.16 16.38
CA PRO A 307 8.47 9.53 17.36
C PRO A 307 8.37 11.05 17.55
N ASN A 308 9.41 11.80 17.18
CA ASN A 308 9.50 13.25 17.33
C ASN A 308 9.64 13.94 15.97
N ILE A 309 9.16 15.17 15.88
CA ILE A 309 9.49 16.02 14.74
C ILE A 309 10.95 16.46 14.79
N ILE A 310 11.60 16.51 13.62
CA ILE A 310 12.95 17.02 13.45
C ILE A 310 12.91 18.16 12.45
N ILE A 311 13.39 19.33 12.89
CA ILE A 311 13.50 20.53 12.05
C ILE A 311 14.97 20.70 11.67
N ASP A 312 15.25 20.80 10.37
CA ASP A 312 16.61 20.99 9.88
C ASP A 312 17.15 22.37 10.29
N GLN A 313 18.31 22.38 10.94
CA GLN A 313 19.02 23.61 11.30
C GLN A 313 19.68 24.28 10.08
N ARG A 314 19.81 23.56 8.96
CA ARG A 314 20.47 23.99 7.71
C ARG A 314 19.49 24.24 6.57
N THR A 315 18.32 24.78 6.89
CA THR A 315 17.39 25.34 5.90
C THR A 315 18.03 26.49 5.11
N ASN A 316 17.50 26.79 3.92
CA ASN A 316 18.12 27.79 3.04
C ASN A 316 18.00 29.20 3.64
N GLY A 317 19.14 29.83 3.94
CA GLY A 317 19.22 31.22 4.38
C GLY A 317 18.79 31.49 5.81
N VAL A 318 18.39 30.47 6.58
CA VAL A 318 17.91 30.62 7.97
C VAL A 318 18.08 29.31 8.72
N ASN A 319 18.23 29.36 10.05
CA ASN A 319 18.10 28.20 10.92
C ASN A 319 16.64 28.06 11.37
N ALA A 320 15.85 27.25 10.66
CA ALA A 320 14.42 27.13 10.94
C ALA A 320 14.11 26.61 12.34
N TYR A 321 14.91 25.65 12.83
CA TYR A 321 14.79 25.14 14.19
C TYR A 321 14.89 26.26 15.22
N GLN A 322 15.94 27.09 15.16
CA GLN A 322 16.11 28.19 16.11
C GLN A 322 14.98 29.23 16.06
N VAL A 323 14.43 29.53 14.88
CA VAL A 323 13.31 30.46 14.76
C VAL A 323 12.06 29.92 15.45
N VAL A 324 11.71 28.65 15.19
CA VAL A 324 10.55 28.00 15.82
C VAL A 324 10.75 27.87 17.33
N MET A 325 11.91 27.39 17.77
CA MET A 325 12.20 27.22 19.20
C MET A 325 12.14 28.55 19.96
N LYS A 326 12.64 29.65 19.37
CA LYS A 326 12.52 30.99 19.98
C LYS A 326 11.06 31.45 20.13
N ALA A 327 10.21 31.15 19.16
CA ALA A 327 8.79 31.49 19.25
C ALA A 327 8.06 30.68 20.34
N ILE A 328 8.37 29.39 20.45
CA ILE A 328 7.85 28.51 21.52
C ILE A 328 8.36 28.98 22.89
N GLN A 329 9.65 29.28 23.01
CA GLN A 329 10.25 29.79 24.24
C GLN A 329 9.60 31.10 24.67
N LYS A 330 9.47 32.07 23.75
CA LYS A 330 8.81 33.36 24.00
C LYS A 330 7.39 33.18 24.54
N HIS A 331 6.64 32.20 24.01
CA HIS A 331 5.31 31.88 24.50
C HIS A 331 5.33 31.44 25.96
N TYR A 332 6.15 30.45 26.32
CA TYR A 332 6.21 29.95 27.70
C TYR A 332 6.78 30.95 28.70
N ASP A 333 7.77 31.73 28.28
CA ASP A 333 8.36 32.80 29.10
C ASP A 333 7.29 33.87 29.43
N SER A 334 6.35 34.14 28.53
CA SER A 334 5.23 35.06 28.79
C SER A 334 4.28 34.61 29.90
N PHE A 335 4.27 33.31 30.23
CA PHE A 335 3.51 32.72 31.33
C PHE A 335 4.33 32.54 32.62
N GLY A 336 5.59 33.00 32.61
CA GLY A 336 6.51 32.88 33.73
C GLY A 336 6.81 31.42 34.10
N LEU A 337 6.86 30.53 33.10
CA LEU A 337 7.30 29.16 33.35
C LEU A 337 8.79 29.12 33.66
N GLN A 338 9.17 28.30 34.63
CA GLN A 338 10.57 28.12 35.02
C GLN A 338 11.23 27.08 34.13
N GLN A 339 12.27 27.49 33.41
CA GLN A 339 13.10 26.56 32.64
C GLN A 339 13.88 25.64 33.58
N ARG A 340 13.96 24.36 33.22
CA ARG A 340 14.72 23.32 33.92
C ARG A 340 16.03 23.08 33.16
N ALA A 341 17.12 22.83 33.89
CA ALA A 341 18.38 22.42 33.28
C ALA A 341 18.22 21.09 32.53
N LEU A 342 18.91 20.96 31.40
CA LEU A 342 18.94 19.74 30.60
C LEU A 342 19.41 18.55 31.46
N PRO A 343 18.77 17.37 31.37
CA PRO A 343 19.28 16.17 32.02
C PRO A 343 20.73 15.90 31.57
N ALA A 344 21.59 15.52 32.50
CA ALA A 344 22.99 15.17 32.19
C ALA A 344 23.09 13.88 31.34
N THR A 345 22.06 13.05 31.37
CA THR A 345 21.94 11.77 30.65
C THR A 345 20.51 11.62 30.11
N GLY A 346 20.34 11.36 28.82
CA GLY A 346 19.04 11.19 28.17
C GLY A 346 18.92 11.95 26.85
N PRO A 347 17.79 11.86 26.13
CA PRO A 347 17.55 12.66 24.93
C PRO A 347 17.60 14.15 25.29
N THR A 348 18.47 14.89 24.61
CA THR A 348 18.68 16.32 24.84
C THR A 348 17.62 17.13 24.11
N TYR A 349 16.51 17.43 24.78
CA TYR A 349 15.54 18.41 24.30
C TYR A 349 15.90 19.80 24.83
N GLU A 350 16.11 20.78 23.96
CA GLU A 350 16.67 22.09 24.34
C GLU A 350 15.76 22.93 25.25
N LEU A 351 14.43 22.78 25.16
CA LEU A 351 13.48 23.49 26.00
C LEU A 351 12.79 22.53 26.96
N CYS A 352 13.05 22.72 28.25
CA CYS A 352 12.46 21.96 29.35
C CYS A 352 11.93 22.93 30.41
N TYR A 353 10.74 22.65 30.94
CA TYR A 353 10.07 23.47 31.93
C TYR A 353 9.59 22.63 33.11
N ASN A 354 9.57 23.21 34.30
CA ASN A 354 8.92 22.61 35.47
C ASN A 354 7.40 22.64 35.30
N ASP A 355 6.71 21.65 35.87
CA ASP A 355 5.25 21.67 35.88
C ASP A 355 4.72 22.85 36.69
N LYS A 356 3.72 23.52 36.14
CA LYS A 356 2.96 24.56 36.81
C LYS A 356 1.53 24.06 37.04
N PRO A 357 1.08 23.89 38.29
CA PRO A 357 -0.25 23.38 38.58
C PRO A 357 -1.34 24.17 37.85
N GLY A 358 -2.22 23.47 37.13
CA GLY A 358 -3.32 24.05 36.37
C GLY A 358 -2.93 24.76 35.07
N PHE A 359 -1.66 24.72 34.65
CA PHE A 359 -1.25 25.28 33.36
C PHE A 359 -1.76 24.42 32.21
N ASN A 360 -2.46 25.06 31.26
CA ASN A 360 -3.04 24.42 30.08
C ASN A 360 -2.89 25.27 28.81
N GLN A 361 -2.06 26.31 28.84
CA GLN A 361 -1.92 27.30 27.77
C GLN A 361 -0.70 26.97 26.91
N HIS A 362 -0.67 25.78 26.32
CA HIS A 362 0.41 25.35 25.42
C HIS A 362 0.27 26.01 24.04
N PRO A 363 1.38 26.33 23.35
CA PRO A 363 1.32 26.96 22.04
C PRO A 363 0.79 25.97 21.00
N THR A 364 0.16 26.51 19.97
CA THR A 364 -0.19 25.74 18.76
C THR A 364 0.88 25.94 17.70
N MET A 365 1.21 24.88 16.96
CA MET A 365 2.06 24.99 15.77
C MET A 365 1.29 24.51 14.54
N ALA A 366 1.31 25.32 13.50
CA ALA A 366 0.74 24.98 12.21
C ALA A 366 1.84 24.83 11.16
N TYR A 367 1.76 23.76 10.39
CA TYR A 367 2.55 23.54 9.19
C TYR A 367 1.77 24.09 8.01
N ASN A 368 2.31 25.13 7.39
CA ASN A 368 1.64 25.81 6.30
C ASN A 368 2.13 25.21 4.99
N PHE A 369 1.41 24.20 4.50
CA PHE A 369 1.73 23.54 3.24
C PHE A 369 1.09 24.28 2.07
N GLN A 370 1.57 23.98 0.86
CA GLN A 370 0.85 24.32 -0.36
C GLN A 370 -0.59 23.80 -0.29
N GLU A 371 -1.57 24.72 -0.43
CA GLU A 371 -3.01 24.45 -0.48
C GLU A 371 -3.65 23.97 0.84
N ALA A 372 -2.88 23.79 1.92
CA ALA A 372 -3.41 23.30 3.18
C ALA A 372 -2.56 23.67 4.40
N ASP A 373 -3.22 24.15 5.47
CA ASP A 373 -2.60 24.26 6.79
C ASP A 373 -2.98 23.06 7.66
N TYR A 374 -1.97 22.43 8.28
CA TYR A 374 -2.14 21.39 9.29
C TYR A 374 -1.73 21.93 10.67
N VAL A 375 -2.69 22.01 11.59
CA VAL A 375 -2.45 22.47 12.97
C VAL A 375 -2.18 21.24 13.85
N GLY A 376 -0.99 21.16 14.42
CA GLY A 376 -0.62 20.14 15.39
C GLY A 376 -1.29 20.40 16.74
N ASP A 377 -1.78 19.32 17.36
CA ASP A 377 -2.24 19.39 18.75
C ASP A 377 -1.01 19.43 19.67
N TRP A 378 -1.03 20.34 20.64
CA TRP A 378 0.09 20.56 21.55
C TRP A 378 0.52 19.28 22.29
N ARG A 379 -0.41 18.34 22.52
CA ARG A 379 -0.14 17.04 23.17
C ARG A 379 0.83 16.17 22.39
N PHE A 380 1.02 16.43 21.10
CA PHE A 380 1.99 15.73 20.24
C PHE A 380 3.25 16.57 19.98
N MET A 381 3.34 17.74 20.60
CA MET A 381 4.51 18.62 20.52
C MET A 381 5.27 18.70 21.85
N THR A 382 4.63 18.32 22.96
CA THR A 382 5.25 18.31 24.28
C THR A 382 5.43 16.89 24.81
N ILE A 383 6.52 16.67 25.53
CA ILE A 383 6.83 15.39 26.19
C ILE A 383 6.84 15.63 27.69
N HIS A 384 5.98 14.94 28.43
CA HIS A 384 5.94 15.02 29.89
C HIS A 384 6.88 13.99 30.50
N PHE A 385 7.63 14.39 31.52
CA PHE A 385 8.57 13.54 32.23
C PHE A 385 7.90 12.88 33.44
N GLU A 386 8.28 11.65 33.77
CA GLU A 386 7.77 10.93 34.95
C GLU A 386 8.09 11.65 36.27
N GLU A 387 9.27 12.28 36.35
CA GLU A 387 9.72 13.05 37.51
C GLU A 387 9.06 14.45 37.62
N GLY A 388 8.12 14.76 36.72
CA GLY A 388 7.50 16.08 36.61
C GLY A 388 8.25 17.04 35.68
N GLY A 389 7.47 17.96 35.13
CA GLY A 389 7.86 18.87 34.07
C GLY A 389 7.59 18.32 32.67
N PHE A 390 7.90 19.15 31.68
CA PHE A 390 7.73 18.79 30.28
C PHE A 390 8.80 19.45 29.41
N SER A 391 9.04 18.84 28.25
CA SER A 391 9.77 19.45 27.14
C SER A 391 8.80 19.87 26.04
N ALA A 392 9.19 20.90 25.27
CA ALA A 392 8.41 21.47 24.17
C ALA A 392 9.26 21.72 22.92
#